data_AF-A0A7L5ABP9-F1
#
_entry.id   AF-A0A7L5ABP9-F1
#
_cell.length_a   1.000
_cell.length_b   1.000
_cell.length_c   1.000
_cell.angle_alpha   90.00
_cell.angle_beta   90.00
_cell.angle_gamma   90.00
#
_symmetry.space_group_name_H-M   'P 1'
#
loop_
_entity.id
_entity.type
_entity.pdbx_description
1 polymer ?
#
loop_
_entity_poly.entity_id
_entity_poly.type
_entity_poly.pdbx_seq_one_letter_code
_entity_poly.pdbx_strand_id
1 'polypeptide(L)'
;MSLIRTTASKIANFIVRYASAGSKEWAQAMASELNSIENDWQALAWAFGGVRVLFSIQPSPLRSVADLDEEARKHAKRRLHAMNNGWLGTNVPLLVPIISCLSPILGIAMSRNIPGNAAQLAGYLLLIPMLYLRTREPDVPDRDDQPNLVRFYANEMSALSRNSLSFWMFLAGVLLLTCGWELEFARGLVGIGIISFFSLVMLALFLAKHVNDRRRFAQIEALLGRLPSY
;
A
#
# COMPACT_ATOMS: atom_id res chain seq x y z
N MET A 1 22.08 -8.28 -29.90
CA MET A 1 21.54 -7.75 -28.63
C MET A 1 21.76 -8.81 -27.56
N SER A 2 22.39 -8.50 -26.42
CA SER A 2 22.71 -9.51 -25.41
C SER A 2 21.46 -9.93 -24.60
N LEU A 3 21.51 -11.11 -23.98
CA LEU A 3 20.43 -11.60 -23.10
C LEU A 3 20.17 -10.65 -21.92
N ILE A 4 21.22 -10.03 -21.40
CA ILE A 4 21.14 -9.03 -20.32
C ILE A 4 20.37 -7.80 -20.81
N ARG A 5 20.72 -7.30 -22.00
CA ARG A 5 20.04 -6.16 -22.62
C ARG A 5 18.57 -6.47 -22.89
N THR A 6 18.25 -7.64 -23.42
CA THR A 6 16.87 -8.08 -23.65
C THR A 6 16.07 -8.14 -22.35
N THR A 7 16.68 -8.60 -21.25
CA THR A 7 16.05 -8.64 -19.93
C THR A 7 15.76 -7.24 -19.40
N ALA A 8 16.74 -6.33 -19.51
CA ALA A 8 16.56 -4.92 -19.12
C ALA A 8 15.42 -4.24 -19.90
N SER A 9 15.35 -4.45 -21.23
CA SER A 9 14.27 -3.94 -22.06
C SER A 9 12.90 -4.52 -21.70
N LYS A 10 12.82 -5.82 -21.37
CA LYS A 10 11.58 -6.45 -20.89
C LYS A 10 11.11 -5.84 -19.56
N ILE A 11 12.02 -5.60 -18.62
CA ILE A 11 11.71 -4.95 -17.34
C ILE A 11 11.22 -3.52 -17.57
N ALA A 12 11.91 -2.73 -18.40
CA ALA A 12 11.50 -1.36 -18.72
C ALA A 12 10.11 -1.30 -19.39
N ASN A 13 9.84 -2.18 -20.37
CA ASN A 13 8.53 -2.27 -21.01
C ASN A 13 7.43 -2.72 -20.04
N PHE A 14 7.76 -3.63 -19.13
CA PHE A 14 6.84 -4.01 -18.04
C PHE A 14 6.53 -2.80 -17.16
N ILE A 15 7.55 -2.02 -16.77
CA ILE A 15 7.37 -0.81 -15.97
C ILE A 15 6.47 0.20 -16.70
N VAL A 16 6.72 0.50 -17.97
CA VAL A 16 5.88 1.42 -18.77
C VAL A 16 4.44 0.95 -18.86
N ARG A 17 4.24 -0.37 -19.02
CA ARG A 17 2.91 -0.97 -19.15
C ARG A 17 2.10 -0.85 -17.86
N TYR A 18 2.75 -1.01 -16.71
CA TYR A 18 2.08 -1.00 -15.40
C TYR A 18 2.22 0.31 -14.63
N ALA A 19 2.94 1.30 -15.16
CA ALA A 19 3.04 2.62 -14.55
C ALA A 19 1.66 3.30 -14.51
N SER A 20 1.35 3.92 -13.37
CA SER A 20 0.14 4.74 -13.21
C SER A 20 0.13 5.89 -14.21
N ALA A 21 -1.06 6.37 -14.58
CA ALA A 21 -1.22 7.43 -15.59
C ALA A 21 -0.34 8.66 -15.34
N GLY A 22 -0.20 9.15 -14.10
CA GLY A 22 0.64 10.30 -13.78
C GLY A 22 2.16 10.03 -13.82
N SER A 23 2.59 8.78 -13.82
CA SER A 23 4.01 8.38 -13.86
C SER A 23 4.40 7.74 -15.19
N LYS A 24 3.48 7.69 -16.15
CA LYS A 24 3.67 6.98 -17.42
C LYS A 24 4.69 7.68 -18.31
N GLU A 25 4.65 9.01 -18.35
CA GLU A 25 5.64 9.81 -19.08
C GLU A 25 7.05 9.62 -18.49
N TRP A 26 7.17 9.59 -17.17
CA TRP A 26 8.43 9.32 -16.49
C TRP A 26 8.94 7.89 -16.75
N ALA A 27 8.04 6.89 -16.74
CA ALA A 27 8.38 5.52 -17.11
C ALA A 27 8.88 5.42 -18.57
N GLN A 28 8.25 6.15 -19.49
CA GLN A 28 8.64 6.20 -20.91
C GLN A 28 10.00 6.87 -21.09
N ALA A 29 10.26 7.97 -20.38
CA ALA A 29 11.56 8.63 -20.35
C ALA A 29 12.65 7.67 -19.86
N MET A 30 12.44 6.98 -18.73
CA MET A 30 13.39 5.98 -18.22
C MET A 30 13.62 4.82 -19.21
N ALA A 31 12.59 4.37 -19.92
CA ALA A 31 12.72 3.35 -20.96
C ALA A 31 13.49 3.85 -22.18
N SER A 32 13.36 5.13 -22.54
CA SER A 32 14.16 5.74 -23.61
C SER A 32 15.63 5.90 -23.23
N GLU A 33 15.92 6.30 -21.99
CA GLU A 33 17.29 6.44 -21.47
C GLU A 33 18.03 5.09 -21.41
N LEU A 34 17.31 3.97 -21.28
CA LEU A 34 17.89 2.63 -21.34
C LEU A 34 18.67 2.38 -22.64
N ASN A 35 18.25 2.99 -23.75
CA ASN A 35 18.92 2.85 -25.05
C ASN A 35 20.24 3.64 -25.12
N SER A 36 20.43 4.63 -24.26
CA SER A 36 21.64 5.47 -24.19
C SER A 36 22.74 4.87 -23.30
N ILE A 37 22.43 3.84 -22.50
CA ILE A 37 23.39 3.19 -21.62
C ILE A 37 24.19 2.15 -22.40
N GLU A 38 25.50 2.34 -22.57
CA GLU A 38 26.34 1.43 -23.36
C GLU A 38 26.58 0.08 -22.65
N ASN A 39 26.73 0.08 -21.32
CA ASN A 39 27.02 -1.12 -20.56
C ASN A 39 25.74 -1.92 -20.21
N ASP A 40 25.71 -3.20 -20.59
CA ASP A 40 24.54 -4.06 -20.39
C ASP A 40 24.16 -4.30 -18.93
N TRP A 41 25.14 -4.41 -18.03
CA TRP A 41 24.88 -4.59 -16.59
C TRP A 41 24.36 -3.31 -15.94
N GLN A 42 24.87 -2.15 -16.37
CA GLN A 42 24.34 -0.86 -15.94
C GLN A 42 22.93 -0.63 -16.46
N ALA A 43 22.63 -1.05 -17.69
CA ALA A 43 21.28 -1.01 -18.24
C ALA A 43 20.31 -1.89 -17.44
N LEU A 44 20.76 -3.07 -17.02
CA LEU A 44 19.97 -3.94 -16.14
C LEU A 44 19.71 -3.30 -14.77
N ALA A 45 20.75 -2.77 -14.12
CA ALA A 45 20.61 -2.07 -12.84
C ALA A 45 19.69 -0.85 -12.95
N TRP A 46 19.79 -0.11 -14.05
CA TRP A 46 18.91 1.02 -14.36
C TRP A 46 17.45 0.60 -14.50
N ALA A 47 17.17 -0.47 -15.25
CA ALA A 47 15.83 -1.01 -15.41
C ALA A 47 15.23 -1.47 -14.06
N PHE A 48 16.03 -2.12 -13.20
CA PHE A 48 15.60 -2.45 -11.84
C PHE A 48 15.34 -1.22 -10.98
N GLY A 49 16.19 -0.18 -11.07
CA GLY A 49 15.97 1.10 -10.42
C GLY A 49 14.65 1.76 -10.85
N GLY A 50 14.23 1.54 -12.09
CA GLY A 50 12.95 1.99 -12.65
C GLY A 50 11.72 1.30 -12.05
N VAL A 51 11.86 0.16 -11.36
CA VAL A 51 10.73 -0.51 -10.70
C VAL A 51 10.10 0.39 -9.64
N ARG A 52 10.86 1.33 -9.06
CA ARG A 52 10.33 2.37 -8.14
C ARG A 52 9.21 3.20 -8.78
N VAL A 53 9.19 3.33 -10.11
CA VAL A 53 8.17 4.06 -10.87
C VAL A 53 6.79 3.43 -10.69
N LEU A 54 6.73 2.09 -10.62
CA LEU A 54 5.50 1.33 -10.38
C LEU A 54 4.92 1.61 -9.00
N PHE A 55 5.79 1.90 -8.04
CA PHE A 55 5.40 2.24 -6.67
C PHE A 55 5.11 3.74 -6.50
N SER A 56 5.62 4.59 -7.38
CA SER A 56 5.19 5.98 -7.47
C SER A 56 3.87 6.07 -8.23
N ILE A 57 2.80 5.52 -7.67
CA ILE A 57 1.45 5.75 -8.20
C ILE A 57 1.19 7.26 -8.10
N GLN A 58 1.21 7.96 -9.24
CA GLN A 58 0.80 9.35 -9.32
C GLN A 58 -0.63 9.38 -9.83
N PRO A 59 -1.58 9.82 -8.99
CA PRO A 59 -2.95 9.87 -9.39
C PRO A 59 -3.11 11.08 -10.33
N SER A 60 -4.02 11.00 -11.32
CA SER A 60 -4.17 12.07 -12.32
C SER A 60 -4.36 13.42 -11.63
N PRO A 61 -3.55 14.45 -11.94
CA PRO A 61 -3.61 15.70 -11.20
C PRO A 61 -5.01 16.30 -11.27
N LEU A 62 -5.57 16.67 -10.12
CA LEU A 62 -6.82 17.42 -10.04
C LEU A 62 -6.54 18.87 -10.43
N ARG A 63 -7.14 19.36 -11.52
CA ARG A 63 -6.87 20.70 -12.07
C ARG A 63 -7.97 21.71 -11.72
N SER A 64 -9.15 21.21 -11.33
CA SER A 64 -10.30 22.04 -10.99
C SER A 64 -11.13 21.44 -9.87
N VAL A 65 -12.01 22.25 -9.27
CA VAL A 65 -13.03 21.77 -8.30
C VAL A 65 -13.99 20.78 -8.96
N ALA A 66 -14.28 20.94 -10.26
CA ALA A 66 -15.09 19.98 -11.01
C ALA A 66 -14.41 18.59 -11.13
N ASP A 67 -13.09 18.55 -11.28
CA ASP A 67 -12.33 17.28 -11.30
C ASP A 67 -12.37 16.59 -9.93
N LEU A 68 -12.25 17.37 -8.86
CA LEU A 68 -12.34 16.88 -7.48
C LEU A 68 -13.72 16.27 -7.21
N ASP A 69 -14.76 16.96 -7.64
CA ASP A 69 -16.16 16.57 -7.56
C ASP A 69 -16.47 15.28 -8.33
N GLU A 70 -15.86 15.10 -9.50
CA GLU A 70 -15.98 13.88 -10.29
C GLU A 70 -15.21 12.71 -9.62
N GLU A 71 -13.99 12.98 -9.12
CA GLU A 71 -13.17 11.96 -8.49
C GLU A 71 -13.75 11.50 -7.14
N ALA A 72 -14.32 12.41 -6.35
CA ALA A 72 -15.06 12.09 -5.12
C ALA A 72 -16.25 11.17 -5.42
N ARG A 73 -17.03 11.46 -6.47
CA ARG A 73 -18.14 10.60 -6.94
C ARG A 73 -17.65 9.22 -7.40
N LYS A 74 -16.56 9.18 -8.18
CA LYS A 74 -15.93 7.90 -8.61
C LYS A 74 -15.45 7.10 -7.41
N HIS A 75 -14.85 7.76 -6.43
CA HIS A 75 -14.34 7.15 -5.21
C HIS A 75 -15.46 6.56 -4.36
N ALA A 76 -16.52 7.33 -4.09
CA ALA A 76 -17.72 6.86 -3.40
C ALA A 76 -18.36 5.65 -4.12
N LYS A 77 -18.50 5.73 -5.46
CA LYS A 77 -19.03 4.61 -6.26
C LYS A 77 -18.15 3.35 -6.16
N ARG A 78 -16.82 3.48 -6.23
CA ARG A 78 -15.88 2.37 -6.04
C ARG A 78 -16.02 1.76 -4.65
N ARG A 79 -16.19 2.60 -3.62
CA ARG A 79 -16.37 2.15 -2.24
C ARG A 79 -17.67 1.35 -2.05
N LEU A 80 -18.78 1.84 -2.60
CA LEU A 80 -20.06 1.14 -2.62
C LEU A 80 -20.00 -0.18 -3.43
N HIS A 81 -19.32 -0.19 -4.58
CA HIS A 81 -19.15 -1.43 -5.37
C HIS A 81 -18.29 -2.47 -4.65
N ALA A 82 -17.27 -2.04 -3.89
CA ALA A 82 -16.47 -2.94 -3.07
C ALA A 82 -17.28 -3.62 -1.95
N MET A 83 -18.40 -3.03 -1.53
CA MET A 83 -19.34 -3.63 -0.58
C MET A 83 -20.26 -4.66 -1.25
N ASN A 84 -20.70 -4.38 -2.48
CA ASN A 84 -21.65 -5.25 -3.20
C ASN A 84 -21.04 -6.61 -3.58
N ASN A 85 -19.71 -6.76 -3.51
CA ASN A 85 -19.00 -8.03 -3.75
C ASN A 85 -19.07 -9.03 -2.57
N GLY A 86 -19.98 -8.83 -1.62
CA GLY A 86 -20.30 -9.78 -0.55
C GLY A 86 -19.35 -9.69 0.66
N TRP A 87 -19.91 -9.92 1.84
CA TRP A 87 -19.24 -9.80 3.14
C TRP A 87 -17.90 -10.56 3.23
N LEU A 88 -17.79 -11.73 2.59
CA LEU A 88 -16.55 -12.50 2.54
C LEU A 88 -15.45 -11.78 1.77
N GLY A 89 -15.72 -11.24 0.58
CA GLY A 89 -14.71 -10.58 -0.26
C GLY A 89 -14.08 -9.35 0.40
N THR A 90 -14.87 -8.61 1.19
CA THR A 90 -14.43 -7.41 1.91
C THR A 90 -13.67 -7.76 3.20
N ASN A 91 -13.98 -8.90 3.84
CA ASN A 91 -13.40 -9.30 5.13
C ASN A 91 -12.33 -10.43 5.04
N VAL A 92 -12.07 -11.02 3.87
CA VAL A 92 -10.95 -11.98 3.69
C VAL A 92 -9.63 -11.45 4.28
N PRO A 93 -9.24 -10.18 4.08
CA PRO A 93 -8.01 -9.65 4.67
C PRO A 93 -8.01 -9.62 6.21
N LEU A 94 -9.18 -9.64 6.85
CA LEU A 94 -9.34 -9.68 8.31
C LEU A 94 -9.32 -11.12 8.84
N LEU A 95 -9.91 -12.07 8.10
CA LEU A 95 -9.99 -13.47 8.53
C LEU A 95 -8.60 -14.12 8.64
N VAL A 96 -7.71 -13.86 7.68
CA VAL A 96 -6.35 -14.41 7.68
C VAL A 96 -5.59 -14.08 8.97
N PRO A 97 -5.40 -12.80 9.37
CA PRO A 97 -4.68 -12.47 10.60
C PRO A 97 -5.40 -12.95 11.86
N ILE A 98 -6.74 -13.01 11.88
CA ILE A 98 -7.49 -13.60 13.02
C ILE A 98 -7.18 -15.08 13.17
N ILE A 99 -7.17 -15.85 12.08
CA ILE A 99 -6.84 -17.28 12.14
C ILE A 99 -5.36 -17.45 12.49
N SER A 100 -4.47 -16.64 11.91
CA SER A 100 -3.03 -16.71 12.15
C SER A 100 -2.66 -16.39 13.60
N CYS A 101 -3.47 -15.63 14.36
CA CYS A 101 -3.18 -15.34 15.77
C CYS A 101 -3.29 -16.58 16.68
N LEU A 102 -3.95 -17.66 16.24
CA LEU A 102 -4.02 -18.92 16.98
C LEU A 102 -2.64 -19.58 17.16
N SER A 103 -1.75 -19.45 16.16
CA SER A 103 -0.41 -20.03 16.20
C SER A 103 0.43 -19.49 17.38
N PRO A 104 0.62 -18.16 17.54
CA PRO A 104 1.37 -17.65 18.68
C PRO A 104 0.68 -17.90 20.02
N ILE A 105 -0.66 -17.92 20.09
CA ILE A 105 -1.40 -18.27 21.31
C ILE A 105 -1.06 -19.70 21.75
N LEU A 106 -1.13 -20.66 20.82
CA LEU A 106 -0.77 -22.06 21.09
C LEU A 106 0.72 -22.19 21.44
N GLY A 107 1.60 -21.45 20.76
CA GLY A 107 3.02 -21.41 21.05
C GLY A 107 3.32 -20.96 22.49
N ILE A 108 2.65 -19.89 22.95
CA ILE A 108 2.74 -19.40 24.34
C ILE A 108 2.18 -20.45 25.31
N ALA A 109 1.00 -21.02 25.03
CA ALA A 109 0.37 -22.02 25.89
C ALA A 109 1.23 -23.29 26.05
N MET A 110 2.01 -23.63 25.02
CA MET A 110 2.97 -24.74 25.04
C MET A 110 4.37 -24.35 25.56
N SER A 111 4.54 -23.12 26.07
CA SER A 111 5.83 -22.57 26.54
C SER A 111 6.95 -22.63 25.50
N ARG A 112 6.61 -22.58 24.20
CA ARG A 112 7.56 -22.57 23.09
C ARG A 112 7.84 -21.13 22.68
N ASN A 113 9.12 -20.77 22.56
CA ASN A 113 9.59 -19.47 22.06
C ASN A 113 8.69 -18.29 22.49
N ILE A 114 8.49 -18.14 23.80
CA ILE A 114 7.57 -17.15 24.38
C ILE A 114 7.84 -15.74 23.84
N PRO A 115 9.10 -15.26 23.72
CA PRO A 115 9.37 -13.91 23.20
C PRO A 115 8.90 -13.72 21.76
N GLY A 116 9.18 -14.68 20.86
CA GLY A 116 8.76 -14.62 19.47
C GLY A 116 7.24 -14.62 19.34
N ASN A 117 6.58 -15.54 20.04
CA ASN A 117 5.12 -15.65 20.00
C ASN A 117 4.42 -14.43 20.62
N ALA A 118 4.96 -13.85 21.70
CA ALA A 118 4.43 -12.62 22.29
C ALA A 118 4.55 -11.43 21.33
N ALA A 119 5.68 -11.30 20.63
CA ALA A 119 5.87 -10.27 19.60
C ALA A 119 4.88 -10.45 18.44
N GLN A 120 4.68 -11.68 17.96
CA GLN A 120 3.70 -11.96 16.91
C GLN A 120 2.28 -11.60 17.34
N LEU A 121 1.88 -12.00 18.55
CA LEU A 121 0.55 -11.72 19.09
C LEU A 121 0.31 -10.21 19.22
N ALA A 122 1.28 -9.46 19.73
CA ALA A 122 1.21 -7.99 19.78
C ALA A 122 1.08 -7.38 18.38
N GLY A 123 1.80 -7.92 17.39
CA GLY A 123 1.67 -7.53 15.99
C GLY A 123 0.25 -7.71 15.44
N TYR A 124 -0.35 -8.89 15.68
CA TYR A 124 -1.74 -9.16 15.28
C TYR A 124 -2.76 -8.25 16.00
N LEU A 125 -2.55 -7.98 17.29
CA LEU A 125 -3.42 -7.09 18.07
C LEU A 125 -3.41 -5.63 17.57
N LEU A 126 -2.33 -5.21 16.88
CA LEU A 126 -2.29 -3.91 16.21
C LEU A 126 -2.90 -3.97 14.80
N LEU A 127 -2.64 -5.04 14.04
CA LEU A 127 -3.10 -5.15 12.65
C LEU A 127 -4.60 -5.44 12.53
N ILE A 128 -5.18 -6.29 13.39
CA ILE A 128 -6.58 -6.69 13.29
C ILE A 128 -7.53 -5.48 13.47
N PRO A 129 -7.40 -4.62 14.50
CA PRO A 129 -8.26 -3.46 14.63
C PRO A 129 -8.05 -2.45 13.50
N MET A 130 -6.82 -2.26 13.04
CA MET A 130 -6.54 -1.39 11.89
C MET A 130 -7.24 -1.89 10.63
N LEU A 131 -7.11 -3.18 10.33
CA LEU A 131 -7.75 -3.80 9.17
C LEU A 131 -9.27 -3.75 9.30
N TYR A 132 -9.82 -3.98 10.49
CA TYR A 132 -11.25 -3.83 10.78
C TYR A 132 -11.75 -2.42 10.47
N LEU A 133 -11.07 -1.39 10.95
CA LEU A 133 -11.44 0.00 10.64
C LEU A 133 -11.40 0.31 9.15
N ARG A 134 -10.58 -0.43 8.38
CA ARG A 134 -10.44 -0.26 6.93
C ARG A 134 -11.47 -1.05 6.12
N THR A 135 -11.89 -2.21 6.62
CA THR A 135 -12.89 -3.09 5.98
C THR A 135 -14.31 -2.79 6.45
N ARG A 136 -14.48 -2.06 7.55
CA ARG A 136 -15.78 -1.59 8.03
C ARG A 136 -16.50 -0.84 6.93
N GLU A 137 -17.81 -1.07 6.85
CA GLU A 137 -18.70 -0.36 5.94
C GLU A 137 -18.58 1.16 6.16
N PRO A 138 -18.11 1.91 5.15
CA PRO A 138 -18.03 3.35 5.25
C PRO A 138 -19.43 3.94 5.14
N ASP A 139 -19.68 4.99 5.93
CA ASP A 139 -20.89 5.80 5.84
C ASP A 139 -20.78 6.73 4.64
N VAL A 140 -21.05 6.19 3.44
CA VAL A 140 -20.92 6.91 2.17
C VAL A 140 -22.09 7.89 2.03
N PRO A 141 -21.85 9.21 1.89
CA PRO A 141 -22.91 10.19 1.71
C PRO A 141 -23.73 9.96 0.44
N ASP A 142 -24.96 10.47 0.45
CA ASP A 142 -25.85 10.42 -0.71
C ASP A 142 -25.22 11.06 -1.94
N ARG A 143 -25.53 10.50 -3.12
CA ARG A 143 -24.92 10.90 -4.40
C ARG A 143 -25.18 12.37 -4.73
N ASP A 144 -26.29 12.91 -4.26
CA ASP A 144 -26.74 14.27 -4.55
C ASP A 144 -26.14 15.30 -3.56
N ASP A 145 -25.50 14.85 -2.48
CA ASP A 145 -24.84 15.68 -1.48
C ASP A 145 -23.35 15.88 -1.81
N GLN A 146 -23.13 16.71 -2.83
CA GLN A 146 -21.82 17.03 -3.38
C GLN A 146 -20.80 17.51 -2.32
N PRO A 147 -21.14 18.44 -1.39
CA PRO A 147 -20.21 18.87 -0.35
C PRO A 147 -19.80 17.77 0.61
N ASN A 148 -20.73 16.89 1.01
CA ASN A 148 -20.42 15.80 1.93
C ASN A 148 -19.62 14.69 1.24
N LEU A 149 -19.83 14.43 -0.05
CA LEU A 149 -18.98 13.51 -0.83
C LEU A 149 -17.52 13.97 -0.88
N VAL A 150 -17.28 15.26 -1.08
CA VAL A 150 -15.93 15.83 -1.10
C VAL A 150 -15.28 15.75 0.29
N ARG A 151 -16.03 16.04 1.36
CA ARG A 151 -15.55 15.86 2.75
C ARG A 151 -15.23 14.40 3.06
N PHE A 152 -16.11 13.48 2.67
CA PHE A 152 -15.88 12.04 2.82
C PHE A 152 -14.59 11.62 2.12
N TYR A 153 -14.39 12.07 0.87
CA TYR A 153 -13.18 11.78 0.12
C TYR A 153 -11.92 12.36 0.79
N ALA A 154 -11.97 13.61 1.24
CA ALA A 154 -10.86 14.25 1.95
C ALA A 154 -10.52 13.53 3.26
N ASN A 155 -11.55 13.10 4.02
CA ASN A 155 -11.39 12.35 5.28
C ASN A 155 -10.78 10.96 5.05
N GLU A 156 -11.21 10.23 4.01
CA GLU A 156 -10.58 8.93 3.70
C GLU A 156 -9.12 9.09 3.27
N MET A 157 -8.76 10.17 2.56
CA MET A 157 -7.36 10.46 2.21
C MET A 157 -6.53 10.91 3.43
N SER A 158 -7.12 11.66 4.37
CA SER A 158 -6.43 12.14 5.58
C SER A 158 -6.25 11.06 6.65
N ALA A 159 -7.19 10.11 6.74
CA ALA A 159 -7.13 8.94 7.62
C ALA A 159 -5.94 8.01 7.33
N LEU A 160 -5.29 8.21 6.17
CA LEU A 160 -4.08 7.53 5.74
C LEU A 160 -2.88 8.50 5.69
N SER A 161 -2.84 9.54 6.53
CA SER A 161 -1.69 10.45 6.66
C SER A 161 -0.68 9.94 7.71
N ARG A 162 0.57 10.45 7.70
CA ARG A 162 1.64 10.01 8.66
C ARG A 162 1.29 10.27 10.13
N ASN A 163 0.29 11.12 10.39
CA ASN A 163 -0.20 11.42 11.73
C ASN A 163 -1.40 10.55 12.12
N SER A 164 -1.84 9.64 11.25
CA SER A 164 -2.94 8.74 11.55
C SER A 164 -2.49 7.59 12.45
N LEU A 165 -3.34 7.24 13.42
CA LEU A 165 -3.13 6.08 14.28
C LEU A 165 -2.99 4.78 13.44
N SER A 166 -3.82 4.63 12.41
CA SER A 166 -3.82 3.47 11.51
C SER A 166 -2.48 3.24 10.81
N PHE A 167 -1.76 4.31 10.47
CA PHE A 167 -0.41 4.21 9.89
C PHE A 167 0.58 3.58 10.89
N TRP A 168 0.60 4.09 12.12
CA TRP A 168 1.51 3.60 13.15
C TRP A 168 1.15 2.19 13.62
N MET A 169 -0.14 1.86 13.70
CA MET A 169 -0.61 0.50 13.98
C MET A 169 -0.15 -0.49 12.91
N PHE A 170 -0.21 -0.10 11.62
CA PHE A 170 0.32 -0.96 10.55
C PHE A 170 1.83 -1.16 10.68
N LEU A 171 2.58 -0.07 10.79
CA LEU A 171 4.03 -0.10 10.80
C LEU A 171 4.56 -0.91 12.00
N ALA A 172 4.08 -0.61 13.20
CA ALA A 172 4.44 -1.35 14.40
C ALA A 172 3.99 -2.81 14.32
N GLY A 173 2.78 -3.07 13.80
CA GLY A 173 2.25 -4.42 13.63
C GLY A 173 3.11 -5.31 12.73
N VAL A 174 3.48 -4.82 11.54
CA VAL A 174 4.33 -5.56 10.58
C VAL A 174 5.73 -5.78 11.14
N LEU A 175 6.32 -4.78 11.81
CA LEU A 175 7.63 -4.92 12.44
C LEU A 175 7.61 -5.97 13.55
N LEU A 176 6.59 -5.96 14.41
CA LEU A 176 6.43 -6.95 15.48
C LEU A 176 6.23 -8.37 14.94
N LEU A 177 5.43 -8.54 13.88
CA LEU A 177 5.29 -9.84 13.21
C LEU A 177 6.63 -10.32 12.64
N THR A 178 7.37 -9.43 11.98
CA THR A 178 8.67 -9.76 11.40
C THR A 178 9.65 -10.16 12.50
N CYS A 179 9.81 -9.35 13.55
CA CYS A 179 10.66 -9.67 14.69
C CYS A 179 10.25 -10.99 15.35
N GLY A 180 8.95 -11.24 15.52
CA GLY A 180 8.44 -12.46 16.12
C GLY A 180 8.71 -13.70 15.28
N TRP A 181 8.64 -13.60 13.94
CA TRP A 181 8.99 -14.68 13.02
C TRP A 181 10.50 -14.90 12.99
N GLU A 182 11.32 -13.84 12.97
CA GLU A 182 12.77 -13.95 13.05
C GLU A 182 13.23 -14.66 14.33
N LEU A 183 12.62 -14.33 15.48
CA LEU A 183 12.90 -15.01 16.75
C LEU A 183 12.49 -16.49 16.76
N GLU A 184 11.49 -16.88 15.96
CA GLU A 184 11.03 -18.27 15.84
C GLU A 184 11.85 -19.08 14.83
N PHE A 185 12.18 -18.47 13.70
CA PHE A 185 12.89 -19.09 12.58
C PHE A 185 14.41 -18.91 12.62
N ALA A 186 14.98 -18.34 13.69
CA ALA A 186 16.42 -18.26 13.96
C ALA A 186 17.19 -19.61 13.90
N ARG A 187 16.54 -20.71 13.51
CA ARG A 187 17.10 -22.04 13.25
C ARG A 187 17.33 -22.36 11.76
N GLY A 188 17.05 -21.45 10.80
CA GLY A 188 17.34 -21.72 9.37
C GLY A 188 17.31 -20.50 8.44
N LEU A 189 18.37 -20.33 7.63
CA LEU A 189 18.60 -19.20 6.72
C LEU A 189 17.52 -19.00 5.64
N VAL A 190 16.88 -20.07 5.18
CA VAL A 190 15.92 -20.02 4.06
C VAL A 190 14.56 -19.42 4.49
N GLY A 191 14.12 -19.70 5.71
CA GLY A 191 12.84 -19.17 6.24
C GLY A 191 12.91 -17.66 6.48
N ILE A 192 13.99 -17.21 7.11
CA ILE A 192 14.31 -15.80 7.38
C ILE A 192 14.22 -14.95 6.10
N GLY A 193 14.85 -15.42 5.01
CA GLY A 193 14.87 -14.69 3.75
C GLY A 193 13.49 -14.49 3.11
N ILE A 194 12.63 -15.52 3.12
CA ILE A 194 11.29 -15.44 2.50
C ILE A 194 10.39 -14.49 3.28
N ILE A 195 10.40 -14.61 4.60
CA ILE A 195 9.55 -13.84 5.51
C ILE A 195 9.91 -12.35 5.44
N SER A 196 11.20 -12.06 5.64
CA SER A 196 11.73 -10.70 5.55
C SER A 196 11.46 -10.08 4.18
N PHE A 197 11.56 -10.85 3.09
CA PHE A 197 11.21 -10.38 1.74
C PHE A 197 9.73 -9.99 1.63
N PHE A 198 8.79 -10.86 2.04
CA PHE A 198 7.36 -10.54 1.97
C PHE A 198 6.97 -9.36 2.87
N SER A 199 7.55 -9.27 4.08
CA SER A 199 7.36 -8.12 4.97
C SER A 199 7.85 -6.82 4.34
N LEU A 200 9.02 -6.84 3.68
CA LEU A 200 9.56 -5.68 2.96
C LEU A 200 8.68 -5.28 1.77
N VAL A 201 8.16 -6.24 0.99
CA VAL A 201 7.23 -5.95 -0.11
C VAL A 201 5.93 -5.34 0.42
N MET A 202 5.35 -5.90 1.48
CA MET A 202 4.16 -5.36 2.15
C MET A 202 4.40 -3.92 2.65
N LEU A 203 5.54 -3.68 3.31
CA LEU A 203 5.93 -2.37 3.79
C LEU A 203 6.13 -1.37 2.64
N ALA A 204 6.79 -1.78 1.57
CA ALA A 204 7.01 -0.96 0.38
C ALA A 204 5.69 -0.58 -0.30
N LEU A 205 4.77 -1.54 -0.48
CA LEU A 205 3.44 -1.30 -1.05
C LEU A 205 2.62 -0.36 -0.16
N PHE A 206 2.68 -0.54 1.15
CA PHE A 206 1.99 0.32 2.10
C PHE A 206 2.53 1.75 2.07
N LEU A 207 3.85 1.93 2.13
CA LEU A 207 4.51 3.22 2.04
C LEU A 207 4.24 3.91 0.68
N ALA A 208 4.24 3.15 -0.40
CA ALA A 208 3.91 3.64 -1.74
C ALA A 208 2.48 4.19 -1.80
N LYS A 209 1.51 3.41 -1.30
CA LYS A 209 0.12 3.86 -1.18
C LYS A 209 0.00 5.10 -0.31
N HIS A 210 0.72 5.14 0.82
CA HIS A 210 0.71 6.26 1.75
C HIS A 210 1.25 7.56 1.13
N VAL A 211 2.35 7.48 0.38
CA VAL A 211 2.91 8.63 -0.34
C VAL A 211 1.92 9.14 -1.38
N ASN A 212 1.22 8.24 -2.05
CA ASN A 212 0.20 8.58 -3.04
C ASN A 212 -1.00 9.30 -2.39
N ASP A 213 -1.58 8.71 -1.34
CA ASP A 213 -2.73 9.26 -0.63
C ASP A 213 -2.41 10.66 -0.06
N ARG A 214 -1.18 10.86 0.45
CA ARG A 214 -0.71 12.18 0.90
C ARG A 214 -0.61 13.19 -0.24
N ARG A 215 -0.07 12.80 -1.40
CA ARG A 215 0.01 13.69 -2.58
C ARG A 215 -1.38 14.09 -3.03
N ARG A 216 -2.33 13.15 -3.00
CA ARG A 216 -3.73 13.40 -3.34
C ARG A 216 -4.38 14.35 -2.34
N PHE A 217 -4.18 14.13 -1.04
CA PHE A 217 -4.69 15.03 0.00
C PHE A 217 -4.16 16.46 -0.17
N ALA A 218 -2.87 16.64 -0.47
CA ALA A 218 -2.29 17.96 -0.73
C ALA A 218 -2.92 18.66 -1.97
N GLN A 219 -3.30 17.90 -3.01
CA GLN A 219 -4.05 18.46 -4.15
C GLN A 219 -5.46 18.91 -3.74
N ILE A 220 -6.12 18.15 -2.86
CA ILE A 220 -7.45 18.51 -2.33
C ILE A 220 -7.36 19.78 -1.47
N GLU A 221 -6.37 19.89 -0.57
CA GLU A 221 -6.13 21.09 0.23
C GLU A 221 -5.82 22.32 -0.64
N ALA A 222 -5.06 22.14 -1.72
CA ALA A 222 -4.76 23.24 -2.64
C ALA A 222 -6.01 23.75 -3.38
N LEU A 223 -6.96 22.87 -3.69
CA LEU A 223 -8.20 23.22 -4.42
C LEU A 223 -9.31 23.75 -3.52
N LEU A 224 -9.42 23.25 -2.29
CA LEU A 224 -10.47 23.64 -1.33
C LEU A 224 -10.03 24.77 -0.37
N GLY A 225 -8.75 25.13 -0.35
CA GLY A 225 -8.15 25.90 0.74
C GLY A 225 -7.95 25.05 1.99
N ARG A 226 -7.52 25.65 3.11
CA ARG A 226 -7.48 24.94 4.41
C ARG A 226 -8.91 24.50 4.74
N LEU A 227 -9.18 23.20 4.66
CA LEU A 227 -10.39 22.61 5.19
C LEU A 227 -10.51 23.02 6.68
N PRO A 228 -11.70 23.45 7.16
CA PRO A 228 -11.87 23.76 8.57
C PRO A 228 -11.55 22.50 9.37
N SER A 229 -10.46 22.55 10.14
CA SER A 229 -10.11 21.56 11.14
C SER A 229 -11.14 21.62 12.26
N TYR A 230 -11.84 20.50 12.49
CA TYR A 230 -12.54 20.24 13.73
C TYR A 230 -11.77 19.18 14.51
#